data_AF-A0A6I6ACS8-F1
#
_entry.id   AF-A0A6I6ACS8-F1
#
_cell.length_a   1.000
_cell.length_b   1.000
_cell.length_c   1.000
_cell.angle_alpha   90.00
_cell.angle_beta   90.00
_cell.angle_gamma   90.00
#
_symmetry.space_group_name_H-M   'P 1'
#
loop_
_entity.id
_entity.type
_entity.pdbx_description
1 polymer ?
#
loop_
_entity_poly.entity_id
_entity_poly.type
_entity_poly.pdbx_seq_one_letter_code
_entity_poly.pdbx_strand_id
1 'polypeptide(L)'
;MTSQRLFRIHTSLFCSLICLILATPQLLQAEDKGFQPIFDGKTLKNWDGDPRFWSVKDGAITGITTKDNPTQGNTFIIWRGGEPGDFELKLQYKIIGHNSGIQYRSFPVKGADKWRIGGYQADMEAGDKYSGILYGEKFRGILALRGEKTVIGKNHKPKVVGSVGDTDEIQKHIKKEDWNDYHIIARGNHFIHKINGITTVDVTDNDVDMRRDKGLIALQLHAGPPMEVQFRDIQLKELPASKETSSTDGAKKKVVLIAGKKSHGYGAHEHRAGCMLLAEALNNSGLNIEATVVTEGWPKDASILDDADSIVIYCDGGGRHPYNEHLDELDELAKQGVGMVNIHYGVEVPKGKSGDAFLRWIGGYFEEWWSVNPHWTADYKSLPAHPIANGVKPFSINDEWYYHMRFQPEMKNVDPILTAVPPKETLKRPDGAHSGNPAVRKTIGQPQHMAWAYERPDGGRGFGFTGGHFHWNWGNDDFRKLVLNAIAWSAQVDVPADGVASAPVTLEQLEANQDYPQPDNFNPARIKALLAQWNQ
;
A
#
# COMPACT_ATOMS: atom_id res chain seq x y z
N MET A 1 -39.68 53.01 -46.84
CA MET A 1 -39.67 54.34 -46.20
C MET A 1 -40.97 54.49 -45.43
N THR A 2 -40.86 54.78 -44.12
CA THR A 2 -41.84 55.47 -43.23
C THR A 2 -43.31 55.06 -43.31
N SER A 3 -44.08 54.87 -42.26
CA SER A 3 -43.95 55.05 -40.81
C SER A 3 -45.39 54.88 -40.34
N GLN A 4 -45.67 54.02 -39.36
CA GLN A 4 -46.86 54.20 -38.53
C GLN A 4 -46.50 53.92 -37.07
N ARG A 5 -46.43 55.00 -36.28
CA ARG A 5 -46.75 55.01 -34.86
C ARG A 5 -48.23 55.37 -34.73
N LEU A 6 -48.95 54.78 -33.78
CA LEU A 6 -49.49 55.50 -32.61
C LEU A 6 -50.29 54.57 -31.66
N PHE A 7 -49.97 54.66 -30.36
CA PHE A 7 -50.85 54.73 -29.15
C PHE A 7 -51.99 53.68 -28.97
N ARG A 8 -52.36 53.12 -27.81
CA ARG A 8 -52.15 53.40 -26.37
C ARG A 8 -52.76 52.22 -25.56
N ILE A 9 -52.13 51.89 -24.40
CA ILE A 9 -52.70 51.48 -23.08
C ILE A 9 -53.67 50.26 -23.04
N HIS A 10 -53.34 49.23 -22.23
CA HIS A 10 -54.07 48.82 -21.00
C HIS A 10 -53.53 47.50 -20.41
N THR A 11 -53.09 47.60 -19.16
CA THR A 11 -53.34 46.70 -18.02
C THR A 11 -52.80 45.26 -18.03
N SER A 12 -51.74 45.09 -17.23
CA SER A 12 -51.38 44.00 -16.33
C SER A 12 -52.22 42.71 -16.32
N LEU A 13 -51.59 41.59 -16.71
CA LEU A 13 -51.78 40.30 -16.06
C LEU A 13 -50.43 39.55 -16.04
N PHE A 14 -49.86 39.41 -14.85
CA PHE A 14 -48.58 38.76 -14.58
C PHE A 14 -48.84 37.25 -14.48
N CYS A 15 -48.53 36.48 -15.53
CA CYS A 15 -48.45 35.02 -15.44
C CYS A 15 -47.00 34.63 -15.14
N SER A 16 -46.70 34.45 -13.85
CA SER A 16 -45.44 33.83 -13.41
C SER A 16 -45.48 32.33 -13.70
N LEU A 17 -44.76 31.92 -14.74
CA LEU A 17 -44.48 30.52 -15.04
C LEU A 17 -43.39 30.03 -14.08
N ILE A 18 -43.78 29.39 -12.97
CA ILE A 18 -42.86 28.67 -12.10
C ILE A 18 -42.68 27.27 -12.71
N CYS A 19 -41.59 27.08 -13.46
CA CYS A 19 -41.10 25.74 -13.79
C CYS A 19 -40.48 25.13 -12.53
N LEU A 20 -41.24 24.26 -11.85
CA LEU A 20 -40.68 23.32 -10.88
C LEU A 20 -39.78 22.32 -11.64
N ILE A 21 -38.47 22.54 -11.60
CA ILE A 21 -37.49 21.51 -11.93
C ILE A 21 -37.45 20.58 -10.72
N LEU A 22 -38.15 19.45 -10.80
CA LEU A 22 -37.96 18.33 -9.88
C LEU A 22 -36.54 17.78 -10.12
N ALA A 23 -35.58 18.27 -9.33
CA ALA A 23 -34.27 17.66 -9.20
C ALA A 23 -34.47 16.27 -8.58
N THR A 24 -34.47 15.24 -9.42
CA THR A 24 -34.29 13.87 -8.96
C THR A 24 -32.87 13.77 -8.39
N PRO A 25 -32.68 13.28 -7.16
CA PRO A 25 -31.34 13.01 -6.67
C PRO A 25 -30.79 11.83 -7.49
N GLN A 26 -29.92 12.13 -8.46
CA GLN A 26 -29.02 11.14 -9.01
C GLN A 26 -28.11 10.70 -7.85
N LEU A 27 -28.35 9.51 -7.31
CA LEU A 27 -27.35 8.82 -6.51
C LEU A 27 -26.11 8.71 -7.39
N LEU A 28 -25.09 9.50 -7.07
CA LEU A 28 -23.73 9.29 -7.53
C LEU A 28 -23.26 7.96 -6.92
N GLN A 29 -23.51 6.86 -7.62
CA GLN A 29 -22.63 5.70 -7.49
C GLN A 29 -21.25 6.17 -7.94
N ALA A 30 -20.29 6.15 -7.02
CA ALA A 30 -18.89 6.30 -7.38
C ALA A 30 -18.59 5.25 -8.46
N GLU A 31 -18.28 5.69 -9.68
CA GLU A 31 -17.81 4.80 -10.73
C GLU A 31 -16.52 4.13 -10.23
N ASP A 32 -16.63 2.85 -9.90
CA ASP A 32 -15.53 1.95 -9.59
C ASP A 32 -14.64 1.82 -10.84
N LYS A 33 -13.68 2.74 -10.99
CA LYS A 33 -12.77 2.79 -12.14
C LYS A 33 -12.09 1.43 -12.37
N GLY A 34 -12.29 0.86 -13.56
CA GLY A 34 -11.57 -0.33 -14.05
C GLY A 34 -12.38 -1.62 -14.16
N PHE A 35 -13.61 -1.69 -13.63
CA PHE A 35 -14.47 -2.88 -13.78
C PHE A 35 -15.12 -2.95 -15.17
N GLN A 36 -15.05 -4.12 -15.80
CA GLN A 36 -15.65 -4.41 -17.10
C GLN A 36 -16.71 -5.51 -16.95
N PRO A 37 -17.94 -5.33 -17.50
CA PRO A 37 -18.95 -6.37 -17.46
C PRO A 37 -18.51 -7.58 -18.30
N ILE A 38 -18.56 -8.78 -17.71
CA ILE A 38 -18.30 -10.06 -18.41
C ILE A 38 -19.58 -10.83 -18.74
N PHE A 39 -20.74 -10.27 -18.39
CA PHE A 39 -22.07 -10.73 -18.76
C PHE A 39 -22.91 -9.53 -19.20
N ASP A 40 -23.66 -9.67 -20.29
CA ASP A 40 -24.42 -8.58 -20.93
C ASP A 40 -25.86 -8.42 -20.41
N GLY A 41 -26.29 -9.27 -19.48
CA GLY A 41 -27.65 -9.31 -18.95
C GLY A 41 -28.70 -9.89 -19.93
N LYS A 42 -28.30 -10.40 -21.09
CA LYS A 42 -29.23 -10.78 -22.17
C LYS A 42 -28.95 -12.16 -22.73
N THR A 43 -27.69 -12.52 -22.92
CA THR A 43 -27.28 -13.73 -23.61
C THR A 43 -26.16 -14.44 -22.86
N LEU A 44 -26.04 -15.75 -23.03
CA LEU A 44 -24.88 -16.52 -22.55
C LEU A 44 -23.67 -16.35 -23.49
N LYS A 45 -23.54 -15.21 -24.18
CA LYS A 45 -22.38 -14.94 -25.03
C LYS A 45 -21.11 -14.97 -24.16
N ASN A 46 -20.12 -15.73 -24.61
CA ASN A 46 -18.88 -16.04 -23.87
C ASN A 46 -19.09 -16.89 -22.60
N TRP A 47 -20.25 -17.48 -22.39
CA TRP A 47 -20.51 -18.41 -21.28
C TRP A 47 -20.90 -19.78 -21.84
N ASP A 48 -20.13 -20.80 -21.53
CA ASP A 48 -20.33 -22.17 -22.01
C ASP A 48 -20.73 -23.08 -20.85
N GLY A 49 -22.00 -23.45 -20.82
CA GLY A 49 -22.61 -24.33 -19.84
C GLY A 49 -23.60 -25.27 -20.52
N ASP A 50 -23.99 -26.32 -19.82
CA ASP A 50 -24.99 -27.26 -20.33
C ASP A 50 -26.36 -26.56 -20.51
N PRO A 51 -26.88 -26.44 -21.74
CA PRO A 51 -28.13 -25.72 -22.01
C PRO A 51 -29.36 -26.38 -21.37
N ARG A 52 -29.24 -27.61 -20.85
CA ARG A 52 -30.29 -28.26 -20.05
C ARG A 52 -30.51 -27.58 -18.70
N PHE A 53 -29.49 -26.90 -18.17
CA PHE A 53 -29.52 -26.32 -16.82
C PHE A 53 -29.37 -24.81 -16.82
N TRP A 54 -28.69 -24.24 -17.81
CA TRP A 54 -28.33 -22.81 -17.83
C TRP A 54 -29.12 -22.03 -18.88
N SER A 55 -29.68 -20.91 -18.44
CA SER A 55 -30.40 -19.95 -19.30
C SER A 55 -30.24 -18.53 -18.75
N VAL A 56 -30.67 -17.51 -19.49
CA VAL A 56 -30.82 -16.15 -18.95
C VAL A 56 -32.27 -15.93 -18.58
N LYS A 57 -32.53 -15.48 -17.34
CA LYS A 57 -33.85 -15.05 -16.86
C LYS A 57 -33.71 -13.75 -16.08
N ASP A 58 -34.58 -12.78 -16.36
CA ASP A 58 -34.65 -11.50 -15.63
C ASP A 58 -33.30 -10.77 -15.50
N GLY A 59 -32.50 -10.79 -16.57
CA GLY A 59 -31.19 -10.14 -16.58
C GLY A 59 -30.09 -10.92 -15.86
N ALA A 60 -30.32 -12.18 -15.47
CA ALA A 60 -29.39 -13.00 -14.71
C ALA A 60 -29.10 -14.34 -15.40
N ILE A 61 -27.84 -14.78 -15.33
CA ILE A 61 -27.48 -16.18 -15.63
C ILE A 61 -28.15 -17.04 -14.56
N THR A 62 -29.05 -17.91 -14.99
CA THR A 62 -29.90 -18.73 -14.12
C THR A 62 -29.61 -20.21 -14.34
N GLY A 63 -29.17 -20.88 -13.28
CA GLY A 63 -28.97 -22.32 -13.22
C GLY A 63 -30.10 -22.98 -12.43
N ILE A 64 -30.71 -24.04 -12.97
CA ILE A 64 -31.80 -24.77 -12.30
C ILE A 64 -31.56 -26.27 -12.37
N THR A 65 -31.74 -26.95 -11.23
CA THR A 65 -31.94 -28.41 -11.17
C THR A 65 -33.31 -28.71 -10.57
N THR A 66 -33.96 -29.76 -11.07
CA THR A 66 -35.24 -30.23 -10.53
C THR A 66 -35.15 -31.71 -10.18
N LYS A 67 -36.17 -32.26 -9.52
CA LYS A 67 -36.23 -33.70 -9.24
C LYS A 67 -36.19 -34.53 -10.53
N ASP A 68 -36.83 -34.03 -11.58
CA ASP A 68 -36.94 -34.72 -12.88
C ASP A 68 -35.76 -34.41 -13.81
N ASN A 69 -34.99 -33.35 -13.53
CA ASN A 69 -33.79 -32.97 -14.27
C ASN A 69 -32.61 -32.68 -13.32
N PRO A 70 -32.06 -33.70 -12.64
CA PRO A 70 -30.88 -33.55 -11.79
C PRO A 70 -29.59 -33.52 -12.64
N THR A 71 -28.55 -32.87 -12.13
CA THR A 71 -27.20 -32.99 -12.70
C THR A 71 -26.50 -34.26 -12.22
N GLN A 72 -25.70 -34.88 -13.09
CA GLN A 72 -24.86 -36.04 -12.75
C GLN A 72 -23.46 -35.55 -12.33
N GLY A 73 -23.32 -35.18 -11.05
CA GLY A 73 -22.16 -34.46 -10.52
C GLY A 73 -22.24 -32.94 -10.72
N ASN A 74 -21.39 -32.18 -10.03
CA ASN A 74 -21.38 -30.72 -10.10
C ASN A 74 -21.14 -30.26 -11.53
N THR A 75 -21.94 -29.33 -12.04
CA THR A 75 -21.81 -28.79 -13.40
C THR A 75 -21.56 -27.30 -13.36
N PHE A 76 -20.84 -26.77 -14.35
CA PHE A 76 -20.40 -25.38 -14.34
C PHE A 76 -20.72 -24.70 -15.66
N ILE A 77 -21.12 -23.43 -15.61
CA ILE A 77 -21.11 -22.54 -16.77
C ILE A 77 -19.82 -21.72 -16.74
N ILE A 78 -18.98 -21.91 -17.75
CA ILE A 78 -17.60 -21.38 -17.78
C ILE A 78 -17.55 -20.13 -18.64
N TRP A 79 -16.99 -19.06 -18.09
CA TRP A 79 -16.68 -17.87 -18.88
C TRP A 79 -15.48 -18.15 -19.81
N ARG A 80 -15.66 -17.89 -21.10
CA ARG A 80 -14.70 -18.13 -22.19
C ARG A 80 -13.96 -16.87 -22.61
N GLY A 81 -14.04 -15.79 -21.85
CA GLY A 81 -13.37 -14.53 -22.16
C GLY A 81 -11.91 -14.45 -21.69
N GLY A 82 -11.43 -15.40 -20.87
CA GLY A 82 -10.03 -15.44 -20.48
C GLY A 82 -9.74 -16.29 -19.24
N GLU A 83 -8.49 -16.26 -18.80
CA GLU A 83 -7.98 -16.91 -17.59
C GLU A 83 -7.30 -15.85 -16.71
N PRO A 84 -8.07 -15.04 -15.96
CA PRO A 84 -7.51 -13.94 -15.19
C PRO A 84 -6.56 -14.45 -14.09
N GLY A 85 -5.49 -13.69 -13.88
CA GLY A 85 -4.51 -13.92 -12.82
C GLY A 85 -4.87 -13.14 -11.57
N ASP A 86 -4.32 -11.93 -11.45
CA ASP A 86 -4.69 -10.97 -10.41
C ASP A 86 -5.94 -10.18 -10.86
N PHE A 87 -7.00 -10.19 -10.06
CA PHE A 87 -8.27 -9.53 -10.41
C PHE A 87 -9.13 -9.19 -9.19
N GLU A 88 -10.08 -8.27 -9.40
CA GLU A 88 -11.28 -8.13 -8.59
C GLU A 88 -12.49 -8.60 -9.42
N LEU A 89 -13.35 -9.44 -8.83
CA LEU A 89 -14.61 -9.90 -9.42
C LEU A 89 -15.77 -9.50 -8.51
N LYS A 90 -16.69 -8.70 -9.05
CA LYS A 90 -17.93 -8.31 -8.38
C LYS A 90 -19.12 -8.91 -9.12
N LEU A 91 -20.08 -9.43 -8.39
CA LEU A 91 -21.38 -9.86 -8.94
C LEU A 91 -22.46 -9.83 -7.87
N GLN A 92 -23.71 -9.94 -8.30
CA GLN A 92 -24.83 -10.22 -7.41
C GLN A 92 -25.30 -11.65 -7.60
N TYR A 93 -25.61 -12.34 -6.49
CA TYR A 93 -26.20 -13.68 -6.53
C TYR A 93 -27.50 -13.76 -5.73
N LYS A 94 -28.38 -14.67 -6.14
CA LYS A 94 -29.54 -15.13 -5.38
C LYS A 94 -29.61 -16.64 -5.50
N ILE A 95 -29.83 -17.33 -4.38
CA ILE A 95 -29.91 -18.80 -4.34
C ILE A 95 -31.16 -19.26 -3.58
N ILE A 96 -31.82 -20.27 -4.13
CA ILE A 96 -32.97 -20.95 -3.53
C ILE A 96 -32.63 -22.45 -3.52
N GLY A 97 -32.51 -22.99 -2.30
CA GLY A 97 -32.12 -24.38 -2.08
C GLY A 97 -30.62 -24.68 -2.32
N HIS A 98 -30.14 -25.73 -1.65
CA HIS A 98 -28.80 -26.29 -1.81
C HIS A 98 -27.65 -25.26 -1.67
N ASN A 99 -26.60 -25.44 -2.48
CA ASN A 99 -25.29 -24.80 -2.44
C ASN A 99 -24.81 -24.60 -3.88
N SER A 100 -24.08 -23.51 -4.10
CA SER A 100 -23.44 -23.09 -5.35
C SER A 100 -22.09 -22.45 -5.02
N GLY A 101 -21.37 -22.03 -6.05
CA GLY A 101 -20.08 -21.39 -5.89
C GLY A 101 -19.64 -20.65 -7.16
N ILE A 102 -18.79 -19.67 -6.94
CA ILE A 102 -18.08 -18.92 -7.99
C ILE A 102 -16.66 -19.49 -8.04
N GLN A 103 -16.37 -20.21 -9.11
CA GLN A 103 -15.05 -20.78 -9.37
C GLN A 103 -14.14 -19.73 -9.98
N TYR A 104 -12.90 -19.67 -9.51
CA TYR A 104 -11.87 -18.78 -10.03
C TYR A 104 -10.49 -19.44 -10.00
N ARG A 105 -9.58 -18.93 -10.84
CA ARG A 105 -8.28 -19.53 -11.17
C ARG A 105 -8.37 -21.05 -11.40
N SER A 106 -9.50 -21.49 -11.95
CA SER A 106 -9.87 -22.88 -12.07
C SER A 106 -9.27 -23.53 -13.31
N PHE A 107 -9.31 -24.86 -13.35
CA PHE A 107 -8.79 -25.70 -14.43
C PHE A 107 -9.79 -26.79 -14.81
N PRO A 108 -9.82 -27.23 -16.08
CA PRO A 108 -10.63 -28.38 -16.49
C PRO A 108 -10.21 -29.66 -15.77
N VAL A 109 -11.17 -30.47 -15.34
CA VAL A 109 -10.89 -31.79 -14.75
C VAL A 109 -10.59 -32.79 -15.85
N LYS A 110 -9.39 -33.40 -15.80
CA LYS A 110 -8.96 -34.39 -16.79
C LYS A 110 -9.87 -35.62 -16.78
N GLY A 111 -10.31 -36.06 -17.95
CA GLY A 111 -11.14 -37.27 -18.12
C GLY A 111 -12.63 -37.07 -17.80
N ALA A 112 -13.06 -35.83 -17.56
CA ALA A 112 -14.45 -35.48 -17.32
C ALA A 112 -15.06 -34.77 -18.55
N ASP A 113 -16.36 -34.45 -18.50
CA ASP A 113 -17.00 -33.64 -19.53
C ASP A 113 -16.44 -32.19 -19.53
N LYS A 114 -16.76 -31.42 -20.58
CA LYS A 114 -16.21 -30.07 -20.79
C LYS A 114 -16.70 -29.01 -19.79
N TRP A 115 -17.65 -29.35 -18.92
CA TRP A 115 -18.23 -28.50 -17.89
C TRP A 115 -17.90 -29.02 -16.49
N ARG A 116 -16.78 -29.75 -16.32
CA ARG A 116 -16.22 -30.14 -15.02
C ARG A 116 -14.90 -29.43 -14.79
N ILE A 117 -14.82 -28.65 -13.71
CA ILE A 117 -13.64 -27.88 -13.35
C ILE A 117 -13.26 -28.11 -11.89
N GLY A 118 -12.01 -27.86 -11.56
CA GLY A 118 -11.50 -27.76 -10.20
C GLY A 118 -10.74 -26.46 -10.00
N GLY A 119 -10.59 -26.02 -8.76
CA GLY A 119 -9.95 -24.73 -8.45
C GLY A 119 -10.44 -24.13 -7.14
N TYR A 120 -10.20 -22.83 -6.97
CA TYR A 120 -10.69 -22.06 -5.84
C TYR A 120 -12.15 -21.68 -6.08
N GLN A 121 -12.97 -21.89 -5.06
CA GLN A 121 -14.41 -21.66 -5.08
C GLN A 121 -14.82 -20.76 -3.92
N ALA A 122 -15.47 -19.66 -4.28
CA ALA A 122 -16.18 -18.80 -3.35
C ALA A 122 -17.62 -19.29 -3.21
N ASP A 123 -17.94 -19.91 -2.08
CA ASP A 123 -19.21 -20.63 -1.91
C ASP A 123 -20.36 -19.71 -1.47
N MET A 124 -21.57 -20.09 -1.90
CA MET A 124 -22.84 -19.58 -1.38
C MET A 124 -23.85 -20.73 -1.25
N GLU A 125 -24.72 -20.66 -0.24
CA GLU A 125 -25.77 -21.64 -0.02
C GLU A 125 -27.05 -21.00 0.51
N ALA A 126 -28.14 -21.78 0.48
CA ALA A 126 -29.39 -21.45 1.17
C ALA A 126 -29.32 -21.70 2.69
N GLY A 127 -28.34 -22.48 3.14
CA GLY A 127 -28.02 -22.71 4.55
C GLY A 127 -27.21 -21.57 5.20
N ASP A 128 -26.78 -21.80 6.45
CA ASP A 128 -26.10 -20.79 7.28
C ASP A 128 -24.61 -21.10 7.52
N LYS A 129 -24.04 -22.10 6.85
CA LYS A 129 -22.73 -22.66 7.20
C LYS A 129 -21.61 -22.30 6.20
N TYR A 130 -21.90 -22.37 4.91
CA TYR A 130 -20.87 -22.35 3.87
C TYR A 130 -20.87 -21.08 3.01
N SER A 131 -21.87 -20.21 3.13
CA SER A 131 -21.85 -18.93 2.41
C SER A 131 -20.67 -18.08 2.88
N GLY A 132 -19.77 -17.75 1.94
CA GLY A 132 -18.58 -16.93 2.20
C GLY A 132 -17.29 -17.70 2.46
N ILE A 133 -17.29 -19.04 2.45
CA ILE A 133 -16.06 -19.83 2.62
C ILE A 133 -15.16 -19.76 1.38
N LEU A 134 -13.92 -20.23 1.54
CA LEU A 134 -13.07 -20.62 0.41
C LEU A 134 -12.92 -22.14 0.37
N TYR A 135 -13.45 -22.75 -0.70
CA TYR A 135 -13.35 -24.18 -0.96
C TYR A 135 -12.46 -24.47 -2.18
N GLY A 136 -11.78 -25.61 -2.18
CA GLY A 136 -10.96 -26.11 -3.26
C GLY A 136 -11.65 -27.26 -3.98
N GLU A 137 -12.54 -26.96 -4.92
CA GLU A 137 -13.32 -27.95 -5.68
C GLU A 137 -12.40 -28.80 -6.56
N LYS A 138 -12.52 -30.14 -6.45
CA LYS A 138 -11.58 -31.09 -7.08
C LYS A 138 -10.10 -30.69 -6.92
N PHE A 139 -9.78 -30.05 -5.80
CA PHE A 139 -8.49 -29.45 -5.53
C PHE A 139 -8.02 -29.80 -4.11
N ARG A 140 -8.41 -29.02 -3.08
CA ARG A 140 -7.88 -29.15 -1.71
C ARG A 140 -8.93 -29.11 -0.58
N GLY A 141 -10.23 -29.15 -0.92
CA GLY A 141 -11.28 -29.09 0.11
C GLY A 141 -11.38 -27.72 0.78
N ILE A 142 -11.83 -27.64 2.04
CA ILE A 142 -11.99 -26.33 2.73
C ILE A 142 -10.62 -25.70 2.95
N LEU A 143 -10.43 -24.47 2.43
CA LEU A 143 -9.21 -23.67 2.60
C LEU A 143 -9.38 -22.59 3.67
N ALA A 144 -10.61 -22.11 3.90
CA ALA A 144 -11.00 -21.27 5.03
C ALA A 144 -12.50 -21.36 5.27
N LEU A 145 -12.94 -21.48 6.51
CA LEU A 145 -14.34 -21.27 6.91
C LEU A 145 -14.62 -19.77 7.04
N ARG A 146 -15.91 -19.40 7.01
CA ARG A 146 -16.33 -18.01 7.17
C ARG A 146 -15.87 -17.50 8.53
N GLY A 147 -15.28 -16.32 8.55
CA GLY A 147 -14.69 -15.68 9.72
C GLY A 147 -13.20 -15.98 9.90
N GLU A 148 -12.61 -16.90 9.14
CA GLU A 148 -11.21 -17.29 9.31
C GLU A 148 -10.25 -16.47 8.44
N LYS A 149 -9.04 -16.26 8.99
CA LYS A 149 -7.83 -15.99 8.22
C LYS A 149 -6.99 -17.25 8.16
N THR A 150 -6.57 -17.68 6.97
CA THR A 150 -5.76 -18.90 6.83
C THR A 150 -4.49 -18.67 6.01
N VAL A 151 -3.44 -19.41 6.36
CA VAL A 151 -2.21 -19.53 5.57
C VAL A 151 -2.03 -20.99 5.19
N ILE A 152 -1.80 -21.25 3.90
CA ILE A 152 -1.48 -22.58 3.38
C ILE A 152 0.00 -22.59 3.04
N GLY A 153 0.76 -23.53 3.59
CA GLY A 153 2.20 -23.65 3.35
C GLY A 153 2.57 -24.97 2.69
N LYS A 154 3.85 -25.34 2.78
CA LYS A 154 4.43 -26.57 2.18
C LYS A 154 3.77 -27.89 2.60
N ASN A 155 2.92 -27.90 3.62
CA ASN A 155 2.17 -29.09 4.03
C ASN A 155 0.83 -29.24 3.28
N HIS A 156 0.54 -28.35 2.32
CA HIS A 156 -0.66 -28.32 1.49
C HIS A 156 -1.98 -28.17 2.25
N LYS A 157 -1.93 -27.83 3.54
CA LYS A 157 -3.09 -27.74 4.43
C LYS A 157 -3.27 -26.31 4.94
N PRO A 158 -4.50 -25.81 5.01
CA PRO A 158 -4.75 -24.52 5.62
C PRO A 158 -4.46 -24.56 7.12
N LYS A 159 -3.83 -23.50 7.61
CA LYS A 159 -3.66 -23.20 9.03
C LYS A 159 -4.41 -21.91 9.33
N VAL A 160 -5.34 -21.95 10.27
CA VAL A 160 -5.98 -20.72 10.78
C VAL A 160 -4.94 -19.90 11.53
N VAL A 161 -4.74 -18.65 11.13
CA VAL A 161 -3.77 -17.71 11.71
C VAL A 161 -4.43 -16.47 12.32
N GLY A 162 -5.74 -16.31 12.12
CA GLY A 162 -6.48 -15.18 12.64
C GLY A 162 -7.95 -15.25 12.26
N SER A 163 -8.65 -14.14 12.45
CA SER A 163 -10.07 -14.02 12.14
C SER A 163 -10.37 -12.69 11.42
N VAL A 164 -11.35 -12.70 10.52
CA VAL A 164 -11.95 -11.49 9.92
C VAL A 164 -13.25 -11.07 10.61
N GLY A 165 -13.72 -11.86 11.58
CA GLY A 165 -14.95 -11.64 12.31
C GLY A 165 -15.58 -12.96 12.79
N ASP A 166 -16.57 -12.84 13.66
CA ASP A 166 -17.36 -13.98 14.13
C ASP A 166 -18.28 -14.50 13.01
N THR A 167 -18.38 -15.82 12.88
CA THR A 167 -19.12 -16.45 11.77
C THR A 167 -20.62 -16.18 11.84
N ASP A 168 -21.20 -16.12 13.03
CA ASP A 168 -22.64 -15.90 13.22
C ASP A 168 -22.98 -14.43 13.00
N GLU A 169 -22.09 -13.51 13.41
CA GLU A 169 -22.24 -12.09 13.08
C GLU A 169 -22.15 -11.82 11.58
N ILE A 170 -21.20 -12.45 10.87
CA ILE A 170 -21.09 -12.31 9.41
C ILE A 170 -22.34 -12.90 8.72
N GLN A 171 -22.85 -14.04 9.19
CA GLN A 171 -24.05 -14.68 8.62
C GLN A 171 -25.28 -13.77 8.66
N LYS A 172 -25.44 -12.92 9.67
CA LYS A 172 -26.58 -11.99 9.78
C LYS A 172 -26.66 -11.01 8.61
N HIS A 173 -25.54 -10.75 7.94
CA HIS A 173 -25.48 -9.87 6.78
C HIS A 173 -25.81 -10.58 5.47
N ILE A 174 -25.90 -11.92 5.45
CA ILE A 174 -26.16 -12.70 4.24
C ILE A 174 -27.67 -12.97 4.14
N LYS A 175 -28.30 -12.41 3.10
CA LYS A 175 -29.74 -12.48 2.90
C LYS A 175 -30.12 -13.84 2.32
N LYS A 176 -31.12 -14.50 2.91
CA LYS A 176 -31.68 -15.76 2.40
C LYS A 176 -32.64 -15.48 1.26
N GLU A 177 -32.53 -16.27 0.18
CA GLU A 177 -33.43 -16.24 -0.98
C GLU A 177 -33.59 -14.84 -1.63
N ASP A 178 -32.63 -13.94 -1.40
CA ASP A 178 -32.59 -12.58 -1.92
C ASP A 178 -31.20 -12.26 -2.49
N TRP A 179 -31.09 -11.12 -3.18
CA TRP A 179 -29.87 -10.66 -3.82
C TRP A 179 -28.81 -10.27 -2.79
N ASN A 180 -27.61 -10.81 -2.96
CA ASN A 180 -26.41 -10.50 -2.20
C ASN A 180 -25.31 -10.07 -3.16
N ASP A 181 -24.55 -9.05 -2.77
CA ASP A 181 -23.32 -8.67 -3.47
C ASP A 181 -22.19 -9.60 -3.04
N TYR A 182 -21.44 -10.15 -3.99
CA TYR A 182 -20.21 -10.92 -3.76
C TYR A 182 -19.05 -10.20 -4.39
N HIS A 183 -17.98 -10.00 -3.63
CA HIS A 183 -16.73 -9.44 -4.10
C HIS A 183 -15.57 -10.40 -3.79
N ILE A 184 -14.91 -10.88 -4.83
CA ILE A 184 -13.70 -11.72 -4.76
C ILE A 184 -12.52 -10.85 -5.18
N ILE A 185 -11.49 -10.80 -4.34
CA ILE A 185 -10.21 -10.17 -4.64
C ILE A 185 -9.18 -11.29 -4.65
N ALA A 186 -8.56 -11.53 -5.79
CA ALA A 186 -7.48 -12.50 -5.94
C ALA A 186 -6.23 -11.78 -6.45
N ARG A 187 -5.20 -11.64 -5.62
CA ARG A 187 -3.99 -10.89 -5.99
C ARG A 187 -2.75 -11.59 -5.43
N GLY A 188 -1.77 -11.83 -6.30
CA GLY A 188 -0.64 -12.70 -5.98
C GLY A 188 -1.15 -14.07 -5.56
N ASN A 189 -0.87 -14.46 -4.33
CA ASN A 189 -1.35 -15.71 -3.74
C ASN A 189 -2.34 -15.50 -2.60
N HIS A 190 -3.02 -14.36 -2.57
CA HIS A 190 -3.98 -14.01 -1.54
C HIS A 190 -5.38 -13.77 -2.08
N PHE A 191 -6.33 -14.21 -1.26
CA PHE A 191 -7.73 -14.27 -1.61
C PHE A 191 -8.56 -13.67 -0.48
N ILE A 192 -9.34 -12.64 -0.82
CA ILE A 192 -10.34 -12.06 0.07
C ILE A 192 -11.71 -12.25 -0.57
N HIS A 193 -12.66 -12.76 0.21
CA HIS A 193 -14.07 -12.77 -0.15
C HIS A 193 -14.83 -11.76 0.70
N LYS A 194 -15.80 -11.07 0.10
CA LYS A 194 -16.75 -10.23 0.82
C LYS A 194 -18.17 -10.51 0.33
N ILE A 195 -19.12 -10.55 1.26
CA ILE A 195 -20.55 -10.62 0.96
C ILE A 195 -21.23 -9.40 1.59
N ASN A 196 -21.99 -8.64 0.78
CA ASN A 196 -22.65 -7.40 1.20
C ASN A 196 -21.70 -6.41 1.90
N GLY A 197 -20.46 -6.32 1.42
CA GLY A 197 -19.42 -5.44 1.97
C GLY A 197 -18.64 -6.01 3.17
N ILE A 198 -19.11 -7.12 3.77
CA ILE A 198 -18.46 -7.75 4.93
C ILE A 198 -17.46 -8.80 4.48
N THR A 199 -16.21 -8.70 4.94
CA THR A 199 -15.17 -9.70 4.67
C THR A 199 -15.53 -11.04 5.32
N THR A 200 -15.55 -12.11 4.52
CA THR A 200 -15.92 -13.45 4.97
C THR A 200 -14.73 -14.38 5.15
N VAL A 201 -13.67 -14.22 4.34
CA VAL A 201 -12.38 -14.92 4.49
C VAL A 201 -11.22 -14.05 4.01
N ASP A 202 -10.03 -14.36 4.48
CA ASP A 202 -8.73 -13.76 4.10
C ASP A 202 -7.68 -14.89 4.10
N VAL A 203 -7.24 -15.32 2.92
CA VAL A 203 -6.46 -16.55 2.73
C VAL A 203 -5.19 -16.27 1.97
N THR A 204 -4.04 -16.64 2.53
CA THR A 204 -2.73 -16.62 1.84
C THR A 204 -2.29 -18.03 1.49
N ASP A 205 -2.04 -18.30 0.22
CA ASP A 205 -1.63 -19.61 -0.29
C ASP A 205 -0.15 -19.64 -0.69
N ASN A 206 0.73 -19.85 0.27
CA ASN A 206 2.18 -19.92 0.09
C ASN A 206 2.64 -21.29 -0.47
N ASP A 207 1.72 -22.20 -0.77
CA ASP A 207 1.99 -23.51 -1.35
C ASP A 207 2.29 -23.40 -2.85
N VAL A 208 3.53 -23.10 -3.18
CA VAL A 208 4.01 -22.93 -4.56
C VAL A 208 3.79 -24.15 -5.46
N ASP A 209 3.61 -25.34 -4.88
CA ASP A 209 3.45 -26.58 -5.64
C ASP A 209 2.02 -26.77 -6.15
N MET A 210 1.03 -26.31 -5.39
CA MET A 210 -0.39 -26.49 -5.72
C MET A 210 -1.10 -25.19 -6.10
N ARG A 211 -0.65 -24.04 -5.59
CA ARG A 211 -1.32 -22.76 -5.83
C ARG A 211 -1.41 -22.43 -7.30
N ARG A 212 -2.44 -21.68 -7.69
CA ARG A 212 -2.61 -21.22 -9.06
C ARG A 212 -2.50 -19.70 -9.15
N ASP A 213 -1.71 -19.25 -10.11
CA ASP A 213 -1.50 -17.84 -10.45
C ASP A 213 -2.64 -17.28 -11.30
N LYS A 214 -3.26 -18.12 -12.15
CA LYS A 214 -4.39 -17.78 -13.02
C LYS A 214 -5.25 -18.99 -13.38
N GLY A 215 -6.41 -18.73 -14.00
CA GLY A 215 -7.25 -19.78 -14.57
C GLY A 215 -8.69 -19.32 -14.82
N LEU A 216 -9.56 -20.27 -15.10
CA LEU A 216 -10.94 -20.03 -15.53
C LEU A 216 -11.82 -19.44 -14.42
N ILE A 217 -12.82 -18.64 -14.84
CA ILE A 217 -13.98 -18.26 -14.02
C ILE A 217 -15.18 -19.12 -14.44
N ALA A 218 -15.95 -19.61 -13.47
CA ALA A 218 -17.20 -20.32 -13.75
C ALA A 218 -18.20 -20.22 -12.59
N LEU A 219 -19.45 -20.57 -12.86
CA LEU A 219 -20.53 -20.58 -11.86
C LEU A 219 -21.05 -22.02 -11.71
N GLN A 220 -21.29 -22.45 -10.48
CA GLN A 220 -21.61 -23.83 -10.16
C GLN A 220 -23.12 -24.10 -10.03
N LEU A 221 -23.57 -25.24 -10.54
CA LEU A 221 -24.72 -25.98 -10.02
C LEU A 221 -24.23 -27.24 -9.34
N HIS A 222 -24.51 -27.36 -8.04
CA HIS A 222 -24.11 -28.51 -7.27
C HIS A 222 -25.03 -29.70 -7.56
N ALA A 223 -24.49 -30.92 -7.56
CA ALA A 223 -25.30 -32.13 -7.63
C ALA A 223 -26.03 -32.39 -6.30
N GLY A 224 -27.32 -32.64 -6.36
CA GLY A 224 -28.10 -32.89 -5.15
C GLY A 224 -29.58 -32.54 -5.31
N PRO A 225 -30.26 -32.23 -4.20
CA PRO A 225 -31.60 -31.67 -4.19
C PRO A 225 -31.81 -30.52 -5.20
N PRO A 226 -33.06 -30.29 -5.65
CA PRO A 226 -33.41 -29.18 -6.53
C PRO A 226 -32.90 -27.84 -6.00
N MET A 227 -32.38 -27.02 -6.90
CA MET A 227 -31.91 -25.68 -6.59
C MET A 227 -32.11 -24.74 -7.78
N GLU A 228 -32.19 -23.46 -7.46
CA GLU A 228 -32.09 -22.37 -8.41
C GLU A 228 -31.04 -21.38 -7.92
N VAL A 229 -30.12 -20.99 -8.80
CA VAL A 229 -29.16 -19.94 -8.53
C VAL A 229 -29.13 -18.95 -9.69
N GLN A 230 -29.11 -17.67 -9.36
CA GLN A 230 -29.08 -16.58 -10.30
C GLN A 230 -27.87 -15.69 -10.04
N PHE A 231 -27.20 -15.25 -11.11
CA PHE A 231 -26.06 -14.33 -11.06
C PHE A 231 -26.27 -13.17 -12.04
N ARG A 232 -26.09 -11.93 -11.58
CA ARG A 232 -26.16 -10.73 -12.43
C ARG A 232 -25.08 -9.72 -12.04
N ASP A 233 -24.97 -8.65 -12.83
CA ASP A 233 -24.00 -7.57 -12.62
C ASP A 233 -22.56 -8.09 -12.46
N ILE A 234 -22.20 -9.08 -13.30
CA ILE A 234 -20.90 -9.76 -13.22
C ILE A 234 -19.83 -8.89 -13.89
N GLN A 235 -18.96 -8.32 -13.08
CA GLN A 235 -17.92 -7.37 -13.49
C GLN A 235 -16.54 -7.84 -13.04
N LEU A 236 -15.59 -7.83 -13.98
CA LEU A 236 -14.20 -8.22 -13.77
C LEU A 236 -13.30 -7.01 -13.95
N LYS A 237 -12.35 -6.83 -13.04
CA LYS A 237 -11.24 -5.88 -13.17
C LYS A 237 -9.95 -6.66 -13.06
N GLU A 238 -9.30 -6.88 -14.20
CA GLU A 238 -7.94 -7.45 -14.20
C GLU A 238 -6.96 -6.43 -13.62
N LEU A 239 -6.05 -6.92 -12.78
CA LEU A 239 -5.00 -6.14 -12.15
C LEU A 239 -3.67 -6.45 -12.87
N PRO A 240 -2.72 -5.49 -12.93
CA PRO A 240 -1.41 -5.75 -13.52
C PRO A 240 -0.74 -6.98 -12.88
N ALA A 241 -0.25 -7.89 -13.73
CA ALA A 241 0.44 -9.09 -13.27
C ALA A 241 1.68 -8.73 -12.44
N SER A 242 1.78 -9.28 -11.23
CA SER A 242 2.91 -9.16 -10.33
C SER A 242 4.18 -9.76 -10.96
N LYS A 243 5.02 -8.93 -11.61
CA LYS A 243 6.36 -9.34 -12.02
C LYS A 243 7.33 -9.13 -10.85
N GLU A 244 7.91 -10.24 -10.43
CA GLU A 244 9.03 -10.42 -9.50
C GLU A 244 9.49 -9.19 -8.71
N THR A 245 9.03 -9.12 -7.46
CA THR A 245 9.86 -9.03 -6.25
C THR A 245 8.98 -9.46 -5.08
N SER A 246 9.53 -10.35 -4.27
CA SER A 246 8.87 -11.04 -3.17
C SER A 246 8.30 -10.08 -2.12
N SER A 247 6.97 -9.93 -2.11
CA SER A 247 6.09 -9.92 -0.94
C SER A 247 4.64 -9.79 -1.43
N THR A 248 3.83 -10.77 -1.07
CA THR A 248 2.36 -10.78 -0.89
C THR A 248 1.51 -9.61 -1.46
N ASP A 249 0.61 -9.98 -2.38
CA ASP A 249 -0.83 -9.69 -2.32
C ASP A 249 -1.39 -8.41 -2.87
N GLY A 250 -0.58 -7.41 -3.19
CA GLY A 250 -1.20 -6.10 -3.37
C GLY A 250 -2.02 -5.60 -2.19
N ALA A 251 -1.84 -6.26 -1.03
CA ALA A 251 -1.25 -5.57 0.08
C ALA A 251 -0.23 -4.56 -0.46
N LYS A 252 -0.47 -3.34 -0.05
CA LYS A 252 0.47 -2.26 -0.27
C LYS A 252 1.80 -2.66 0.39
N LYS A 253 2.92 -2.27 -0.21
CA LYS A 253 4.26 -2.48 0.35
C LYS A 253 4.29 -1.93 1.77
N LYS A 254 4.60 -2.79 2.73
CA LYS A 254 4.54 -2.46 4.15
C LYS A 254 5.79 -1.69 4.55
N VAL A 255 5.60 -0.44 4.92
CA VAL A 255 6.67 0.39 5.46
C VAL A 255 6.43 0.59 6.95
N VAL A 256 7.37 0.18 7.78
CA VAL A 256 7.30 0.41 9.24
C VAL A 256 8.25 1.54 9.60
N LEU A 257 7.68 2.67 10.04
CA LEU A 257 8.43 3.82 10.54
C LEU A 257 8.55 3.74 12.06
N ILE A 258 9.77 3.59 12.56
CA ILE A 258 10.09 3.54 13.97
C ILE A 258 10.53 4.95 14.40
N ALA A 259 9.66 5.65 15.12
CA ALA A 259 9.99 6.89 15.80
C ALA A 259 10.65 6.59 17.16
N GLY A 260 11.84 7.14 17.37
CA GLY A 260 12.55 7.09 18.64
C GLY A 260 11.78 7.77 19.78
N LYS A 261 12.33 7.64 20.99
CA LYS A 261 11.85 8.43 22.13
C LYS A 261 12.07 9.92 21.88
N LYS A 262 11.27 10.76 22.54
CA LYS A 262 11.48 12.21 22.57
C LYS A 262 12.91 12.55 23.00
N SER A 263 13.50 13.53 22.32
CA SER A 263 14.93 13.84 22.44
C SER A 263 15.19 15.33 22.61
N HIS A 264 14.81 16.15 21.62
CA HIS A 264 15.00 17.59 21.64
C HIS A 264 13.66 18.30 21.77
N GLY A 265 13.68 19.52 22.31
CA GLY A 265 12.47 20.30 22.54
C GLY A 265 11.73 20.67 21.26
N TYR A 266 10.54 21.25 21.45
CA TYR A 266 9.57 21.60 20.40
C TYR A 266 10.19 22.08 19.08
N GLY A 267 9.89 21.35 18.01
CA GLY A 267 10.32 21.65 16.65
C GLY A 267 11.72 21.16 16.28
N ALA A 268 12.39 20.41 17.16
CA ALA A 268 13.66 19.76 16.90
C ALA A 268 13.63 18.27 17.29
N HIS A 269 14.19 17.39 16.46
CA HIS A 269 14.17 15.93 16.65
C HIS A 269 12.78 15.38 16.97
N GLU A 270 11.77 15.94 16.31
CA GLU A 270 10.37 15.52 16.44
C GLU A 270 10.17 14.20 15.69
N HIS A 271 10.70 13.12 16.26
CA HIS A 271 10.73 11.78 15.67
C HIS A 271 9.31 11.31 15.37
N ARG A 272 8.42 11.45 16.36
CA ARG A 272 7.02 11.02 16.26
C ARG A 272 6.26 11.81 15.21
N ALA A 273 6.29 13.14 15.29
CA ALA A 273 5.58 14.01 14.35
C ALA A 273 6.11 13.82 12.92
N GLY A 274 7.43 13.74 12.75
CA GLY A 274 8.07 13.53 11.45
C GLY A 274 7.66 12.20 10.82
N CYS A 275 7.74 11.08 11.56
CA CYS A 275 7.29 9.77 11.06
C CYS A 275 5.79 9.77 10.70
N MET A 276 4.94 10.39 11.52
CA MET A 276 3.49 10.48 11.24
C MET A 276 3.22 11.25 9.95
N LEU A 277 3.89 12.38 9.74
CA LEU A 277 3.75 13.21 8.54
C LEU A 277 4.22 12.46 7.28
N LEU A 278 5.37 11.79 7.35
CA LEU A 278 5.89 11.00 6.23
C LEU A 278 4.99 9.80 5.91
N ALA A 279 4.51 9.09 6.94
CA ALA A 279 3.60 7.95 6.76
C ALA A 279 2.26 8.38 6.15
N GLU A 280 1.69 9.49 6.59
CA GLU A 280 0.47 10.06 6.02
C GLU A 280 0.67 10.42 4.54
N ALA A 281 1.79 11.07 4.20
CA ALA A 281 2.12 11.39 2.81
C ALA A 281 2.27 10.13 1.94
N LEU A 282 2.95 9.09 2.41
CA LEU A 282 3.06 7.81 1.70
C LEU A 282 1.71 7.15 1.49
N ASN A 283 0.88 7.09 2.54
CA ASN A 283 -0.44 6.46 2.49
C ASN A 283 -1.41 7.18 1.54
N ASN A 284 -1.27 8.50 1.40
CA ASN A 284 -2.09 9.35 0.53
C ASN A 284 -1.50 9.56 -0.87
N SER A 285 -0.30 9.05 -1.16
CA SER A 285 0.40 9.26 -2.42
C SER A 285 -0.23 8.56 -3.64
N GLY A 286 -1.12 7.60 -3.40
CA GLY A 286 -1.65 6.71 -4.44
C GLY A 286 -0.71 5.58 -4.85
N LEU A 287 0.48 5.49 -4.25
CA LEU A 287 1.38 4.35 -4.43
C LEU A 287 0.85 3.10 -3.73
N ASN A 288 1.35 1.95 -4.16
CA ASN A 288 1.13 0.67 -3.50
C ASN A 288 1.98 0.58 -2.23
N ILE A 289 1.78 1.50 -1.27
CA ILE A 289 2.49 1.60 0.02
C ILE A 289 1.48 1.76 1.16
N GLU A 290 1.71 1.00 2.24
CA GLU A 290 1.03 1.11 3.52
C GLU A 290 2.10 1.37 4.58
N ALA A 291 2.09 2.60 5.09
CA ALA A 291 3.03 3.07 6.09
C ALA A 291 2.37 3.03 7.47
N THR A 292 3.00 2.32 8.41
CA THR A 292 2.61 2.28 9.82
C THR A 292 3.69 2.92 10.67
N VAL A 293 3.29 3.63 11.73
CA VAL A 293 4.22 4.27 12.66
C VAL A 293 4.20 3.54 14.00
N VAL A 294 5.40 3.19 14.49
CA VAL A 294 5.66 2.78 15.86
C VAL A 294 6.38 3.92 16.57
N THR A 295 6.03 4.18 17.83
CA THR A 295 6.59 5.29 18.61
C THR A 295 7.29 4.79 19.86
N GLU A 296 8.10 5.66 20.48
CA GLU A 296 8.83 5.40 21.73
C GLU A 296 10.02 4.42 21.60
N GLY A 297 10.60 4.33 20.40
CA GLY A 297 11.75 3.47 20.12
C GLY A 297 11.36 2.11 19.56
N TRP A 298 12.15 1.08 19.86
CA TRP A 298 11.95 -0.27 19.32
C TRP A 298 10.53 -0.80 19.60
N PRO A 299 9.87 -1.48 18.64
CA PRO A 299 8.53 -2.01 18.83
C PRO A 299 8.44 -2.95 20.05
N LYS A 300 7.36 -2.82 20.83
CA LYS A 300 7.06 -3.75 21.93
C LYS A 300 6.78 -5.16 21.43
N ASP A 301 6.19 -5.26 20.24
CA ASP A 301 5.98 -6.50 19.50
C ASP A 301 6.72 -6.36 18.17
N ALA A 302 7.86 -7.05 18.07
CA ALA A 302 8.73 -6.97 16.90
C ALA A 302 8.16 -7.70 15.68
N SER A 303 7.13 -8.54 15.84
CA SER A 303 6.49 -9.25 14.72
C SER A 303 5.85 -8.32 13.69
N ILE A 304 5.64 -7.04 14.03
CA ILE A 304 5.25 -6.01 13.06
C ILE A 304 6.28 -5.83 11.92
N LEU A 305 7.52 -6.27 12.13
CA LEU A 305 8.62 -6.19 11.16
C LEU A 305 8.75 -7.44 10.29
N ASP A 306 8.10 -8.57 10.64
CA ASP A 306 8.30 -9.88 9.98
C ASP A 306 7.94 -9.87 8.49
N ASP A 307 7.00 -9.01 8.10
CA ASP A 307 6.46 -8.82 6.76
C ASP A 307 6.74 -7.41 6.20
N ALA A 308 7.66 -6.65 6.82
CA ALA A 308 8.00 -5.31 6.35
C ALA A 308 8.78 -5.37 5.02
N ASP A 309 8.39 -4.54 4.06
CA ASP A 309 9.18 -4.32 2.84
C ASP A 309 10.29 -3.29 3.03
N SER A 310 10.07 -2.34 3.93
CA SER A 310 11.09 -1.39 4.36
C SER A 310 10.87 -0.98 5.81
N ILE A 311 11.97 -0.84 6.54
CA ILE A 311 12.00 -0.26 7.88
C ILE A 311 12.66 1.11 7.78
N VAL A 312 11.98 2.11 8.31
CA VAL A 312 12.49 3.48 8.44
C VAL A 312 12.71 3.73 9.93
N ILE A 313 13.86 4.28 10.29
CA ILE A 313 14.11 4.71 11.66
C ILE A 313 14.49 6.18 11.71
N TYR A 314 13.77 6.91 12.56
CA TYR A 314 14.06 8.30 12.90
C TYR A 314 14.11 8.42 14.41
N CYS A 315 15.31 8.56 14.97
CA CYS A 315 15.56 8.43 16.40
C CYS A 315 16.88 9.09 16.82
N ASP A 316 17.18 9.02 18.11
CA ASP A 316 18.51 9.30 18.65
C ASP A 316 19.56 8.28 18.18
N GLY A 317 20.78 8.75 17.94
CA GLY A 317 21.90 7.91 17.50
C GLY A 317 22.86 7.48 18.60
N GLY A 318 24.06 7.09 18.16
CA GLY A 318 25.17 6.67 19.00
C GLY A 318 24.79 5.45 19.84
N GLY A 319 25.26 5.42 21.10
CA GLY A 319 24.92 4.32 22.02
C GLY A 319 23.43 4.15 22.33
N ARG A 320 22.61 5.19 22.09
CA ARG A 320 21.15 5.15 22.33
C ARG A 320 20.34 4.67 21.12
N HIS A 321 21.00 4.37 20.00
CA HIS A 321 20.33 3.94 18.78
C HIS A 321 19.57 2.62 19.02
N PRO A 322 18.26 2.55 18.77
CA PRO A 322 17.44 1.36 19.05
C PRO A 322 17.98 0.08 18.39
N TYR A 323 18.52 0.16 17.18
CA TYR A 323 19.09 -1.00 16.48
C TYR A 323 20.28 -1.66 17.18
N ASN A 324 20.99 -0.96 18.09
CA ASN A 324 22.21 -1.52 18.71
C ASN A 324 21.95 -2.83 19.46
N GLU A 325 20.74 -3.03 19.99
CA GLU A 325 20.34 -4.23 20.72
C GLU A 325 19.72 -5.31 19.83
N HIS A 326 19.48 -5.01 18.54
CA HIS A 326 18.69 -5.83 17.60
C HIS A 326 19.45 -6.13 16.30
N LEU A 327 20.78 -6.07 16.32
CA LEU A 327 21.58 -6.16 15.09
C LEU A 327 21.39 -7.49 14.34
N ASP A 328 21.37 -8.61 15.05
CA ASP A 328 21.23 -9.93 14.42
C ASP A 328 19.83 -10.12 13.79
N GLU A 329 18.79 -9.63 14.47
CA GLU A 329 17.40 -9.66 13.97
C GLU A 329 17.25 -8.82 12.69
N LEU A 330 17.79 -7.62 12.69
CA LEU A 330 17.79 -6.72 11.53
C LEU A 330 18.66 -7.25 10.39
N ASP A 331 19.78 -7.93 10.69
CA ASP A 331 20.61 -8.57 9.67
C ASP A 331 19.82 -9.67 8.94
N GLU A 332 19.00 -10.45 9.64
CA GLU A 332 18.14 -11.46 9.00
C GLU A 332 17.05 -10.83 8.13
N LEU A 333 16.41 -9.75 8.58
CA LEU A 333 15.44 -9.01 7.77
C LEU A 333 16.11 -8.37 6.54
N ALA A 334 17.27 -7.74 6.71
CA ALA A 334 18.01 -7.13 5.60
C ALA A 334 18.39 -8.17 4.52
N LYS A 335 18.82 -9.37 4.92
CA LYS A 335 19.12 -10.49 4.00
C LYS A 335 17.89 -11.00 3.25
N GLN A 336 16.69 -10.82 3.79
CA GLN A 336 15.43 -11.12 3.12
C GLN A 336 15.02 -10.04 2.11
N GLY A 337 15.82 -8.98 1.97
CA GLY A 337 15.59 -7.90 1.01
C GLY A 337 14.88 -6.67 1.60
N VAL A 338 14.61 -6.65 2.91
CA VAL A 338 13.94 -5.52 3.58
C VAL A 338 14.77 -4.24 3.44
N GLY A 339 14.12 -3.19 2.96
CA GLY A 339 14.74 -1.87 2.81
C GLY A 339 15.11 -1.24 4.15
N MET A 340 16.28 -0.61 4.25
CA MET A 340 16.76 0.02 5.48
C MET A 340 16.92 1.53 5.27
N VAL A 341 16.17 2.35 6.01
CA VAL A 341 16.19 3.80 5.90
C VAL A 341 16.49 4.44 7.24
N ASN A 342 17.55 5.25 7.30
CA ASN A 342 18.00 5.88 8.53
C ASN A 342 18.03 7.41 8.37
N ILE A 343 17.31 8.10 9.26
CA ILE A 343 17.08 9.55 9.18
C ILE A 343 17.79 10.27 10.34
N HIS A 344 18.48 11.34 9.98
CA HIS A 344 19.14 12.29 10.87
C HIS A 344 20.10 11.60 11.85
N TYR A 345 19.94 11.83 13.15
CA TYR A 345 20.73 11.19 14.20
C TYR A 345 20.66 9.65 14.16
N GLY A 346 19.61 9.09 13.55
CA GLY A 346 19.50 7.65 13.27
C GLY A 346 20.55 7.08 12.31
N VAL A 347 21.40 7.91 11.69
CA VAL A 347 22.56 7.43 10.91
C VAL A 347 23.83 7.25 11.76
N GLU A 348 23.80 7.63 13.02
CA GLU A 348 24.92 7.49 13.95
C GLU A 348 24.81 6.24 14.80
N VAL A 349 25.89 5.46 14.81
CA VAL A 349 26.05 4.30 15.67
C VAL A 349 27.50 4.16 16.14
N PRO A 350 27.75 3.43 17.24
CA PRO A 350 29.10 3.18 17.71
C PRO A 350 29.92 2.43 16.66
N LYS A 351 31.22 2.74 16.59
CA LYS A 351 32.18 1.97 15.82
C LYS A 351 32.21 0.50 16.26
N GLY A 352 32.45 -0.41 15.31
CA GLY A 352 32.47 -1.84 15.54
C GLY A 352 31.20 -2.48 15.01
N LYS A 353 30.60 -3.41 15.77
CA LYS A 353 29.47 -4.22 15.29
C LYS A 353 28.33 -3.41 14.66
N SER A 354 27.91 -2.32 15.29
CA SER A 354 26.83 -1.48 14.76
C SER A 354 27.25 -0.73 13.49
N GLY A 355 28.43 -0.10 13.49
CA GLY A 355 28.98 0.55 12.29
C GLY A 355 29.17 -0.43 11.12
N ASP A 356 29.68 -1.63 11.39
CA ASP A 356 29.84 -2.69 10.39
C ASP A 356 28.47 -3.13 9.83
N ALA A 357 27.44 -3.19 10.67
CA ALA A 357 26.07 -3.48 10.25
C ALA A 357 25.51 -2.36 9.36
N PHE A 358 25.70 -1.09 9.73
CA PHE A 358 25.22 0.04 8.92
C PHE A 358 25.92 0.14 7.57
N LEU A 359 27.23 -0.17 7.50
CA LEU A 359 27.92 -0.33 6.22
C LEU A 359 27.24 -1.40 5.37
N ARG A 360 26.86 -2.55 5.95
CA ARG A 360 26.14 -3.61 5.22
C ARG A 360 24.70 -3.24 4.84
N TRP A 361 24.01 -2.41 5.63
CA TRP A 361 22.59 -2.14 5.43
C TRP A 361 22.32 -0.92 4.57
N ILE A 362 23.00 0.18 4.86
CA ILE A 362 22.77 1.49 4.24
C ILE A 362 24.03 2.04 3.57
N GLY A 363 25.15 1.33 3.57
CA GLY A 363 26.34 1.70 2.80
C GLY A 363 27.23 2.76 3.44
N GLY A 364 26.81 3.37 4.55
CA GLY A 364 27.55 4.40 5.27
C GLY A 364 26.93 4.74 6.62
N TYR A 365 27.68 5.42 7.48
CA TYR A 365 27.19 5.86 8.80
C TYR A 365 28.03 7.00 9.37
N PHE A 366 27.48 7.68 10.37
CA PHE A 366 28.23 8.64 11.17
C PHE A 366 29.07 7.88 12.21
N GLU A 367 30.38 8.12 12.22
CA GLU A 367 31.26 7.60 13.26
C GLU A 367 31.78 8.75 14.13
N GLU A 368 31.62 8.64 15.45
CA GLU A 368 32.20 9.59 16.40
C GLU A 368 33.71 9.75 16.19
N TRP A 369 34.23 10.97 16.35
CA TRP A 369 35.63 11.35 16.10
C TRP A 369 36.09 11.24 14.64
N TRP A 370 35.19 10.91 13.72
CA TRP A 370 35.43 10.89 12.30
C TRP A 370 34.49 11.87 11.58
N SER A 371 33.19 11.76 11.84
CA SER A 371 32.13 12.56 11.24
C SER A 371 31.81 13.80 12.07
N VAL A 372 31.08 14.77 11.47
CA VAL A 372 30.74 16.04 12.11
C VAL A 372 29.28 16.43 11.89
N ASN A 373 28.65 17.12 12.87
CA ASN A 373 27.23 17.55 12.81
C ASN A 373 27.00 19.07 13.03
N PRO A 374 27.50 19.94 12.15
CA PRO A 374 27.26 21.38 12.25
C PRO A 374 25.85 21.77 11.75
N HIS A 375 25.31 22.88 12.26
CA HIS A 375 24.17 23.56 11.63
C HIS A 375 24.63 24.51 10.53
N TRP A 376 24.11 24.34 9.32
CA TRP A 376 24.42 25.20 8.18
C TRP A 376 23.36 25.09 7.09
N THR A 377 23.38 26.05 6.16
CA THR A 377 22.51 26.03 4.98
C THR A 377 23.24 25.32 3.85
N ALA A 378 22.78 24.13 3.49
CA ALA A 378 23.26 23.41 2.32
C ALA A 378 22.45 23.83 1.09
N ASP A 379 23.15 24.04 -0.03
CA ASP A 379 22.59 24.45 -1.32
C ASP A 379 22.77 23.32 -2.34
N TYR A 380 21.69 22.60 -2.63
CA TYR A 380 21.68 21.44 -3.52
C TYR A 380 21.26 21.86 -4.93
N LYS A 381 22.24 22.32 -5.70
CA LYS A 381 22.02 22.91 -7.04
C LYS A 381 21.68 21.90 -8.14
N SER A 382 22.07 20.65 -7.95
CA SER A 382 21.89 19.57 -8.92
C SER A 382 21.69 18.26 -8.18
N LEU A 383 20.87 17.39 -8.77
CA LEU A 383 20.59 16.06 -8.26
C LEU A 383 21.01 15.01 -9.29
N PRO A 384 21.43 13.80 -8.86
CA PRO A 384 21.85 12.75 -9.77
C PRO A 384 20.66 12.16 -10.56
N ALA A 385 20.97 11.44 -11.63
CA ALA A 385 19.99 10.59 -12.30
C ALA A 385 19.79 9.31 -11.46
N HIS A 386 18.89 9.39 -10.48
CA HIS A 386 18.55 8.28 -9.58
C HIS A 386 17.06 8.35 -9.23
N PRO A 387 16.33 7.23 -9.08
CA PRO A 387 14.90 7.25 -8.74
C PRO A 387 14.56 8.10 -7.51
N ILE A 388 15.44 8.12 -6.50
CA ILE A 388 15.27 8.96 -5.29
C ILE A 388 15.22 10.46 -5.62
N ALA A 389 15.88 10.89 -6.69
CA ALA A 389 15.91 12.29 -7.14
C ALA A 389 14.74 12.65 -8.07
N ASN A 390 13.87 11.71 -8.44
CA ASN A 390 12.77 11.97 -9.37
C ASN A 390 11.85 13.09 -8.89
N GLY A 391 11.61 14.07 -9.75
CA GLY A 391 10.75 15.23 -9.50
C GLY A 391 11.15 16.13 -8.34
N VAL A 392 12.32 15.93 -7.75
CA VAL A 392 12.90 16.81 -6.74
C VAL A 392 13.61 17.95 -7.46
N LYS A 393 13.27 19.19 -7.13
CA LYS A 393 13.93 20.38 -7.66
C LYS A 393 15.13 20.77 -6.79
N PRO A 394 16.10 21.53 -7.32
CA PRO A 394 17.15 22.13 -6.51
C PRO A 394 16.57 22.94 -5.34
N PHE A 395 17.12 22.76 -4.14
CA PHE A 395 16.67 23.45 -2.94
C PHE A 395 17.85 23.82 -2.03
N SER A 396 17.62 24.83 -1.19
CA SER A 396 18.57 25.28 -0.18
C SER A 396 17.89 25.34 1.17
N ILE A 397 18.46 24.68 2.18
CA ILE A 397 17.81 24.57 3.49
C ILE A 397 18.81 24.52 4.64
N ASN A 398 18.45 25.20 5.73
CA ASN A 398 19.23 25.19 6.97
C ASN A 398 18.82 23.98 7.82
N ASP A 399 19.79 23.15 8.19
CA ASP A 399 19.60 21.97 9.02
C ASP A 399 20.91 21.66 9.78
N GLU A 400 20.90 20.67 10.67
CA GLU A 400 22.11 20.07 11.25
C GLU A 400 22.64 18.98 10.29
N TRP A 401 23.20 19.41 9.17
CA TRP A 401 23.68 18.49 8.13
C TRP A 401 25.00 17.84 8.51
N TYR A 402 25.00 16.51 8.64
CA TYR A 402 26.19 15.74 8.97
C TYR A 402 27.01 15.43 7.73
N TYR A 403 28.33 15.38 7.89
CA TYR A 403 29.23 14.99 6.81
C TYR A 403 30.54 14.36 7.31
N HIS A 404 31.41 14.00 6.37
CA HIS A 404 32.62 13.20 6.59
C HIS A 404 32.25 11.82 7.16
N MET A 405 31.34 11.14 6.46
CA MET A 405 30.77 9.86 6.85
C MET A 405 31.76 8.71 6.61
N ARG A 406 31.52 7.58 7.27
CA ARG A 406 32.07 6.30 6.82
C ARG A 406 31.22 5.79 5.68
N PHE A 407 31.85 5.17 4.68
CA PHE A 407 31.18 4.51 3.57
C PHE A 407 31.81 3.14 3.31
N GLN A 408 31.10 2.30 2.55
CA GLN A 408 31.69 1.11 1.92
C GLN A 408 33.01 1.48 1.22
N PRO A 409 34.01 0.59 1.19
CA PRO A 409 35.27 0.84 0.49
C PRO A 409 35.01 1.31 -0.94
N GLU A 410 35.67 2.41 -1.32
CA GLU A 410 35.53 3.04 -2.65
C GLU A 410 34.10 3.47 -2.99
N MET A 411 33.21 3.59 -1.98
CA MET A 411 31.77 3.84 -2.17
C MET A 411 31.12 2.83 -3.12
N LYS A 412 31.59 1.57 -3.11
CA LYS A 412 31.05 0.53 -3.98
C LYS A 412 29.55 0.35 -3.76
N ASN A 413 28.77 0.48 -4.84
CA ASN A 413 27.30 0.47 -4.88
C ASN A 413 26.61 1.56 -4.03
N VAL A 414 27.36 2.58 -3.58
CA VAL A 414 26.82 3.71 -2.84
C VAL A 414 26.74 4.91 -3.78
N ASP A 415 25.52 5.33 -4.09
CA ASP A 415 25.26 6.49 -4.93
C ASP A 415 24.97 7.73 -4.08
N PRO A 416 25.80 8.80 -4.18
CA PRO A 416 25.49 10.06 -3.52
C PRO A 416 24.22 10.70 -4.09
N ILE A 417 23.26 11.01 -3.22
CA ILE A 417 21.99 11.65 -3.61
C ILE A 417 22.03 13.16 -3.35
N LEU A 418 22.46 13.56 -2.16
CA LEU A 418 22.64 14.97 -1.80
C LEU A 418 24.11 15.24 -1.55
N THR A 419 24.69 16.11 -2.37
CA THR A 419 26.10 16.51 -2.28
C THR A 419 26.23 18.02 -2.26
N ALA A 420 27.01 18.54 -1.32
CA ALA A 420 27.36 19.95 -1.23
C ALA A 420 28.77 20.10 -0.65
N VAL A 421 29.35 21.30 -0.75
CA VAL A 421 30.66 21.62 -0.18
C VAL A 421 30.43 22.40 1.11
N PRO A 422 30.67 21.82 2.30
CA PRO A 422 30.45 22.53 3.55
C PRO A 422 31.40 23.74 3.68
N PRO A 423 30.89 24.91 4.10
CA PRO A 423 31.75 26.07 4.32
C PRO A 423 32.69 25.80 5.50
N LYS A 424 33.91 26.38 5.47
CA LYS A 424 34.93 26.18 6.53
C LYS A 424 34.42 26.55 7.93
N GLU A 425 33.43 27.44 7.98
CA GLU A 425 32.77 27.93 9.19
C GLU A 425 32.10 26.80 9.99
N THR A 426 31.72 25.71 9.31
CA THR A 426 31.13 24.52 9.94
C THR A 426 32.12 23.75 10.83
N LEU A 427 33.43 24.00 10.70
CA LEU A 427 34.50 23.38 11.50
C LEU A 427 35.14 24.34 12.51
N LYS A 428 34.44 25.42 12.89
CA LYS A 428 34.92 26.39 13.89
C LYS A 428 34.99 25.81 15.31
N ARG A 429 34.16 24.81 15.63
CA ARG A 429 34.19 24.14 16.93
C ARG A 429 35.54 23.44 17.14
N PRO A 430 36.04 23.34 18.39
CA PRO A 430 37.21 22.52 18.72
C PRO A 430 37.02 21.07 18.32
N ASP A 431 38.12 20.30 18.36
CA ASP A 431 38.05 18.90 18.02
C ASP A 431 37.24 18.10 19.07
N GLY A 432 36.43 17.13 18.61
CA GLY A 432 35.52 16.39 19.48
C GLY A 432 34.77 15.27 18.75
N ALA A 433 33.94 14.55 19.51
CA ALA A 433 33.20 13.37 19.01
C ALA A 433 32.25 13.70 17.83
N HIS A 434 31.62 14.89 17.85
CA HIS A 434 30.69 15.34 16.80
C HIS A 434 31.08 16.68 16.16
N SER A 435 32.20 17.26 16.58
CA SER A 435 32.72 18.54 16.10
C SER A 435 33.96 18.33 15.23
N GLY A 436 34.90 19.27 15.15
CA GLY A 436 36.06 19.12 14.28
C GLY A 436 36.92 17.88 14.63
N ASN A 437 37.76 17.46 13.69
CA ASN A 437 38.85 16.53 13.95
C ASN A 437 39.93 16.67 12.85
N PRO A 438 41.15 16.12 13.02
CA PRO A 438 42.20 16.26 12.03
C PRO A 438 41.89 15.62 10.67
N ALA A 439 40.98 14.63 10.59
CA ALA A 439 40.61 14.00 9.33
C ALA A 439 39.68 14.90 8.52
N VAL A 440 38.55 15.34 9.10
CA VAL A 440 37.60 16.22 8.41
C VAL A 440 38.19 17.59 8.04
N ARG A 441 39.12 18.12 8.83
CA ARG A 441 39.81 19.38 8.49
C ARG A 441 40.64 19.27 7.21
N LYS A 442 41.07 18.07 6.81
CA LYS A 442 41.78 17.84 5.54
C LYS A 442 40.85 17.82 4.32
N THR A 443 39.53 17.72 4.53
CA THR A 443 38.53 17.66 3.46
C THR A 443 37.84 19.00 3.21
N ILE A 444 38.30 20.09 3.84
CA ILE A 444 37.79 21.44 3.61
C ILE A 444 37.81 21.78 2.11
N GLY A 445 36.68 22.26 1.59
CA GLY A 445 36.51 22.61 0.18
C GLY A 445 36.22 21.42 -0.73
N GLN A 446 36.20 20.19 -0.20
CA GLN A 446 35.82 19.00 -0.96
C GLN A 446 34.30 18.77 -0.87
N PRO A 447 33.68 18.20 -1.90
CA PRO A 447 32.28 17.75 -1.83
C PRO A 447 32.08 16.74 -0.70
N GLN A 448 30.92 16.79 -0.06
CA GLN A 448 30.49 15.88 0.99
C GLN A 448 29.05 15.44 0.75
N HIS A 449 28.70 14.26 1.26
CA HIS A 449 27.43 13.60 0.98
C HIS A 449 26.53 13.58 2.22
N MET A 450 25.37 14.21 2.11
CA MET A 450 24.36 14.34 3.17
C MET A 450 23.19 13.36 3.00
N ALA A 451 23.09 12.75 1.83
CA ALA A 451 22.17 11.65 1.55
C ALA A 451 22.78 10.71 0.54
N TRP A 452 22.54 9.41 0.69
CA TRP A 452 23.09 8.39 -0.20
C TRP A 452 22.16 7.18 -0.29
N ALA A 453 22.14 6.56 -1.47
CA ALA A 453 21.50 5.28 -1.71
C ALA A 453 22.55 4.17 -1.70
N TYR A 454 22.18 2.98 -1.24
CA TYR A 454 23.03 1.80 -1.27
C TYR A 454 22.26 0.62 -1.85
N GLU A 455 22.72 0.12 -2.99
CA GLU A 455 22.22 -1.14 -3.55
C GLU A 455 23.08 -2.30 -3.03
N ARG A 456 22.49 -3.09 -2.14
CA ARG A 456 23.18 -4.22 -1.54
C ARG A 456 23.41 -5.31 -2.59
N PRO A 457 24.49 -6.10 -2.48
CA PRO A 457 24.75 -7.20 -3.41
C PRO A 457 23.64 -8.25 -3.50
N ASP A 458 22.79 -8.35 -2.48
CA ASP A 458 21.62 -9.24 -2.42
C ASP A 458 20.35 -8.66 -3.06
N GLY A 459 20.43 -7.46 -3.65
CA GLY A 459 19.30 -6.75 -4.24
C GLY A 459 18.48 -5.91 -3.25
N GLY A 460 18.78 -6.00 -1.96
CA GLY A 460 18.20 -5.13 -0.95
C GLY A 460 18.67 -3.67 -1.07
N ARG A 461 17.90 -2.75 -0.51
CA ARG A 461 18.12 -1.31 -0.67
C ARG A 461 18.29 -0.59 0.66
N GLY A 462 19.25 0.31 0.72
CA GLY A 462 19.57 1.10 1.90
C GLY A 462 19.62 2.60 1.60
N PHE A 463 19.21 3.43 2.55
CA PHE A 463 19.28 4.87 2.41
C PHE A 463 19.68 5.54 3.74
N GLY A 464 20.67 6.41 3.68
CA GLY A 464 21.04 7.29 4.79
C GLY A 464 20.77 8.74 4.44
N PHE A 465 20.21 9.49 5.39
CA PHE A 465 19.89 10.90 5.25
C PHE A 465 20.25 11.66 6.51
N THR A 466 21.10 12.68 6.42
CA THR A 466 21.61 13.37 7.61
C THR A 466 20.75 14.57 8.03
N GLY A 467 19.78 14.99 7.22
CA GLY A 467 18.87 16.09 7.54
C GLY A 467 17.68 15.63 8.39
N GLY A 468 16.91 16.61 8.88
CA GLY A 468 15.69 16.38 9.66
C GLY A 468 15.73 16.95 11.07
N HIS A 469 16.83 17.59 11.49
CA HIS A 469 16.97 18.16 12.82
C HIS A 469 15.80 19.09 13.16
N PHE A 470 15.52 20.04 12.25
CA PHE A 470 14.40 20.95 12.37
C PHE A 470 13.15 20.34 11.75
N HIS A 471 12.14 20.05 12.57
CA HIS A 471 10.88 19.46 12.11
C HIS A 471 10.21 20.29 11.01
N TRP A 472 10.37 21.62 11.08
CA TRP A 472 9.82 22.56 10.11
C TRP A 472 10.29 22.31 8.67
N ASN A 473 11.46 21.71 8.48
CA ASN A 473 12.00 21.41 7.15
C ASN A 473 11.15 20.40 6.37
N TRP A 474 10.32 19.59 7.05
CA TRP A 474 9.31 18.76 6.38
C TRP A 474 8.27 19.57 5.62
N GLY A 475 8.16 20.88 5.88
CA GLY A 475 7.32 21.81 5.14
C GLY A 475 7.84 22.16 3.74
N ASN A 476 9.13 21.98 3.46
CA ASN A 476 9.70 22.15 2.13
C ASN A 476 9.37 20.92 1.26
N ASP A 477 8.70 21.15 0.12
CA ASP A 477 8.18 20.06 -0.71
C ASP A 477 9.28 19.18 -1.31
N ASP A 478 10.40 19.76 -1.75
CA ASP A 478 11.51 19.02 -2.36
C ASP A 478 12.33 18.23 -1.33
N PHE A 479 12.57 18.82 -0.15
CA PHE A 479 13.19 18.12 0.99
C PHE A 479 12.36 16.90 1.40
N ARG A 480 11.05 17.07 1.55
CA ARG A 480 10.13 15.99 1.91
C ARG A 480 10.02 14.95 0.80
N LYS A 481 9.86 15.36 -0.47
CA LYS A 481 9.75 14.47 -1.63
C LYS A 481 10.96 13.55 -1.75
N LEU A 482 12.18 14.06 -1.54
CA LEU A 482 13.39 13.25 -1.60
C LEU A 482 13.36 12.08 -0.61
N VAL A 483 12.91 12.32 0.63
CA VAL A 483 12.78 11.26 1.64
C VAL A 483 11.64 10.31 1.31
N LEU A 484 10.50 10.80 0.83
CA LEU A 484 9.39 9.95 0.38
C LEU A 484 9.81 9.03 -0.79
N ASN A 485 10.54 9.58 -1.77
CA ASN A 485 11.11 8.81 -2.88
C ASN A 485 12.08 7.74 -2.37
N ALA A 486 12.92 8.07 -1.39
CA ALA A 486 13.85 7.12 -0.80
C ALA A 486 13.15 5.96 -0.10
N ILE A 487 12.08 6.24 0.66
CA ILE A 487 11.29 5.21 1.34
C ILE A 487 10.54 4.32 0.35
N ALA A 488 9.96 4.90 -0.70
CA ALA A 488 9.33 4.12 -1.77
C ALA A 488 10.36 3.24 -2.49
N TRP A 489 11.51 3.83 -2.85
CA TRP A 489 12.60 3.11 -3.51
C TRP A 489 13.15 1.97 -2.63
N SER A 490 13.35 2.19 -1.33
CA SER A 490 13.84 1.14 -0.42
C SER A 490 12.86 -0.01 -0.25
N ALA A 491 11.55 0.27 -0.29
CA ALA A 491 10.48 -0.72 -0.30
C ALA A 491 10.28 -1.41 -1.68
N GLN A 492 11.18 -1.15 -2.63
CA GLN A 492 11.13 -1.66 -4.00
C GLN A 492 9.87 -1.25 -4.77
N VAL A 493 9.32 -0.08 -4.45
CA VAL A 493 8.24 0.56 -5.20
C VAL A 493 8.85 1.45 -6.28
N ASP A 494 8.31 1.39 -7.50
CA ASP A 494 8.71 2.29 -8.57
C ASP A 494 8.42 3.74 -8.20
N VAL A 495 9.47 4.56 -8.11
CA VAL A 495 9.33 5.99 -7.84
C VAL A 495 8.84 6.69 -9.11
N PRO A 496 7.68 7.38 -9.09
CA PRO A 496 7.18 8.10 -10.27
C PRO A 496 8.21 9.11 -10.80
N ALA A 497 8.16 9.42 -12.10
CA ALA A 497 9.06 10.39 -12.71
C ALA A 497 8.98 11.79 -12.07
N ASP A 498 7.79 12.19 -11.60
CA ASP A 498 7.54 13.46 -10.89
C ASP A 498 7.75 13.34 -9.35
N GLY A 499 8.23 12.18 -8.90
CA GLY A 499 8.40 11.79 -7.51
C GLY A 499 7.09 11.37 -6.83
N VAL A 500 7.20 10.95 -5.57
CA VAL A 500 6.05 10.60 -4.74
C VAL A 500 5.18 11.85 -4.52
N ALA A 501 3.91 11.76 -4.90
CA ALA A 501 2.96 12.83 -4.69
C ALA A 501 2.68 13.03 -3.19
N SER A 502 2.78 14.27 -2.72
CA SER A 502 2.30 14.68 -1.40
C SER A 502 1.71 16.08 -1.49
N ALA A 503 0.62 16.34 -0.76
CA ALA A 503 0.07 17.68 -0.66
C ALA A 503 1.07 18.62 0.05
N PRO A 504 1.09 19.93 -0.26
CA PRO A 504 1.83 20.91 0.52
C PRO A 504 1.41 20.84 1.99
N VAL A 505 2.39 20.81 2.88
CA VAL A 505 2.17 20.69 4.32
C VAL A 505 1.80 22.04 4.91
N THR A 506 0.75 22.08 5.74
CA THR A 506 0.34 23.31 6.45
C THR A 506 1.08 23.48 7.77
N LEU A 507 1.01 24.69 8.36
CA LEU A 507 1.55 24.91 9.70
C LEU A 507 0.86 24.01 10.72
N GLU A 508 -0.46 23.88 10.65
CA GLU A 508 -1.25 23.09 11.59
C GLU A 508 -0.82 21.62 11.59
N GLN A 509 -0.45 21.08 10.41
CA GLN A 509 0.10 19.72 10.29
C GLN A 509 1.50 19.61 10.91
N LEU A 510 2.35 20.63 10.81
CA LEU A 510 3.67 20.66 11.46
C LEU A 510 3.59 20.84 12.97
N GLU A 511 2.57 21.54 13.47
CA GLU A 511 2.33 21.71 14.92
C GLU A 511 1.69 20.46 15.55
N ALA A 512 1.03 19.62 14.75
CA ALA A 512 0.42 18.40 15.21
C ALA A 512 1.46 17.36 15.66
N ASN A 513 1.11 16.57 16.66
CA ASN A 513 1.87 15.40 17.11
C ASN A 513 3.29 15.66 17.65
N GLN A 514 3.65 16.92 17.90
CA GLN A 514 4.91 17.30 18.54
C GLN A 514 5.12 16.56 19.88
N ASP A 515 6.36 16.20 20.17
CA ASP A 515 6.82 15.45 21.34
C ASP A 515 6.80 16.30 22.62
N TYR A 516 6.86 17.63 22.45
CA TYR A 516 6.87 18.60 23.54
C TYR A 516 5.72 19.61 23.40
N PRO A 517 5.25 20.21 24.51
CA PRO A 517 4.34 21.34 24.44
C PRO A 517 4.96 22.51 23.70
N GLN A 518 4.13 23.26 22.96
CA GLN A 518 4.54 24.49 22.33
C GLN A 518 5.04 25.50 23.38
N PRO A 519 6.23 26.10 23.19
CA PRO A 519 6.75 27.08 24.12
C PRO A 519 6.10 28.45 23.90
N ASP A 520 6.02 29.26 24.97
CA ASP A 520 5.39 30.59 24.95
C ASP A 520 6.00 31.55 23.92
N ASN A 521 7.28 31.36 23.58
CA ASN A 521 8.02 32.18 22.62
C ASN A 521 7.97 31.64 21.18
N PHE A 522 7.17 30.60 20.90
CA PHE A 522 7.03 30.08 19.55
C PHE A 522 6.43 31.14 18.61
N ASN A 523 7.07 31.31 17.45
CA ASN A 523 6.65 32.29 16.45
C ASN A 523 6.12 31.58 15.19
N PRO A 524 4.79 31.35 15.09
CA PRO A 524 4.19 30.69 13.92
C PRO A 524 4.35 31.50 12.63
N ALA A 525 4.46 32.83 12.71
CA ALA A 525 4.67 33.68 11.54
C ALA A 525 6.03 33.41 10.88
N ARG A 526 7.05 33.03 11.66
CA ARG A 526 8.35 32.60 11.12
C ARG A 526 8.19 31.36 10.24
N ILE A 527 7.45 30.36 10.71
CA ILE A 527 7.27 29.10 9.99
C ILE A 527 6.40 29.33 8.75
N LYS A 528 5.32 30.12 8.84
CA LYS A 528 4.49 30.49 7.68
C LYS A 528 5.32 31.20 6.59
N ALA A 529 6.24 32.09 6.98
CA ALA A 529 7.13 32.75 6.03
C ALA A 529 8.07 31.76 5.33
N LEU A 530 8.60 30.76 6.05
CA LEU A 530 9.42 29.70 5.46
C LEU A 530 8.63 28.85 4.46
N LEU A 531 7.42 28.41 4.83
CA LEU A 531 6.55 27.63 3.93
C LEU A 531 6.24 28.40 2.65
N ALA A 532 5.91 29.69 2.77
CA ALA A 532 5.64 30.55 1.62
C ALA A 532 6.89 30.78 0.75
N GLN A 533 8.09 30.79 1.34
CA GLN A 533 9.34 30.95 0.61
C GLN A 533 9.74 29.67 -0.14
N TRP A 534 9.56 28.50 0.49
CA TRP A 534 10.01 27.22 -0.06
C TRP A 534 9.17 26.70 -1.22
N ASN A 535 7.85 26.89 -1.14
CA ASN A 535 6.91 26.25 -2.06
C ASN A 535 6.31 27.25 -3.08
N GLN A 536 7.12 28.23 -3.49
CA GLN A 536 6.79 29.26 -4.48
C GLN A 536 6.96 28.80 -5.92
#